data_AF-A0A2P6WIG3-F1
#
_entry.id   AF-A0A2P6WIG3-F1
#
_cell.length_a   1.000
_cell.length_b   1.000
_cell.length_c   1.000
_cell.angle_alpha   90.00
_cell.angle_beta   90.00
_cell.angle_gamma   90.00
#
_symmetry.space_group_name_H-M   'P 1'
#
loop_
_entity.id
_entity.type
_entity.pdbx_description
1 polymer ?
#
loop_
_entity_poly.entity_id
_entity_poly.type
_entity_poly.pdbx_seq_one_letter_code
_entity_poly.pdbx_strand_id
1 'polypeptide(L)' 'MEHVSNASSETAFAEFRRKVQNSELLASGVSKLLREIQFTGRLSVVVQNGVILKSGYEEGYFTRRDERRLT' A
#
# COMPACT_ATOMS: atom_id res chain seq x y z
N MET A 1 -6.50 32.81 -16.26
CA MET A 1 -6.34 31.38 -16.51
C MET A 1 -4.92 31.04 -16.07
N GLU A 2 -4.76 30.50 -14.86
CA GLU A 2 -3.43 30.27 -14.29
C GLU A 2 -2.73 29.14 -15.03
N HIS A 3 -1.58 29.46 -15.63
CA HIS A 3 -0.62 28.47 -16.09
C HIS A 3 0.02 27.84 -14.85
N VAL A 4 -0.66 26.85 -14.25
CA VAL A 4 -0.05 25.99 -13.24
C VAL A 4 1.11 25.28 -13.94
N SER A 5 2.34 25.64 -13.56
CA SER A 5 3.55 25.24 -14.25
C SER A 5 3.65 23.71 -14.27
N ASN A 6 3.66 23.15 -15.48
CA ASN A 6 3.81 21.72 -15.74
C ASN A 6 4.99 21.10 -14.98
N ALA A 7 6.06 21.89 -14.79
CA ALA A 7 7.24 21.53 -14.03
C ALA A 7 6.97 21.18 -12.55
N SER A 8 6.02 21.85 -11.89
CA SER A 8 5.67 21.54 -10.50
C SER A 8 4.90 20.21 -10.34
N SER A 9 4.11 19.85 -11.36
CA SER A 9 3.43 18.56 -11.41
C SER A 9 4.39 17.42 -11.77
N GLU A 10 5.38 17.70 -12.62
CA GLU A 10 6.40 16.76 -13.03
C GLU A 10 7.33 16.41 -11.86
N THR A 11 7.69 17.40 -11.03
CA THR A 11 8.44 17.18 -9.79
C THR A 11 7.61 16.40 -8.76
N ALA A 12 6.32 16.71 -8.59
CA ALA A 12 5.44 15.98 -7.69
C ALA A 12 5.28 14.50 -8.09
N PHE A 13 5.13 14.22 -9.40
CA PHE A 13 5.03 12.84 -9.90
C PHE A 13 6.36 12.08 -9.77
N ALA A 14 7.50 12.75 -10.00
CA ALA A 14 8.82 12.17 -9.76
C ALA A 14 9.03 11.82 -8.28
N GLU A 15 8.61 12.71 -7.37
CA GLU A 15 8.65 12.46 -5.93
C GLU A 15 7.73 11.29 -5.54
N PHE A 16 6.52 11.26 -6.08
CA PHE A 16 5.58 10.15 -5.87
C PHE A 16 6.18 8.81 -6.33
N ARG A 17 6.75 8.75 -7.54
CA ARG A 17 7.42 7.54 -8.06
C ARG A 17 8.59 7.11 -7.17
N ARG A 18 9.42 8.06 -6.73
CA ARG A 18 10.52 7.79 -5.80
C ARG A 18 10.00 7.16 -4.50
N LYS A 19 8.93 7.70 -3.94
CA LYS A 19 8.28 7.17 -2.73
C LYS A 19 7.68 5.77 -2.94
N VAL A 20 7.10 5.48 -4.12
CA VAL A 20 6.60 4.13 -4.46
C VAL A 20 7.77 3.15 -4.51
N GLN A 21 8.81 3.48 -5.28
CA GLN A 21 9.97 2.60 -5.50
C GLN A 21 10.69 2.27 -4.19
N ASN A 22 10.86 3.27 -3.32
CA ASN A 22 11.52 3.09 -2.04
C ASN A 22 10.60 2.49 -0.96
N SER A 23 9.35 2.11 -1.31
CA SER A 23 8.35 1.63 -0.35
C SER A 23 8.04 2.63 0.79
N GLU A 24 8.35 3.92 0.59
CA GLU A 24 8.09 5.01 1.55
C GLU A 24 6.60 5.36 1.62
N LEU A 25 5.80 4.92 0.64
CA LEU A 25 4.34 5.11 0.59
C LEU A 25 3.55 4.19 1.51
N LEU A 26 4.13 3.05 1.92
CA LEU A 26 3.57 2.26 3.01
C LEU A 26 3.74 3.10 4.28
N ALA A 27 2.71 3.87 4.61
CA ALA A 27 2.66 4.63 5.85
C ALA A 27 3.18 3.73 6.97
N SER A 28 4.10 4.24 7.79
CA SER A 28 4.76 3.46 8.85
C SER A 28 3.77 2.62 9.68
N GLY A 29 2.54 3.12 9.86
CA GLY A 29 1.43 2.39 10.49
C GLY A 29 0.98 1.11 9.78
N VAL A 30 0.91 1.08 8.44
CA VAL A 30 0.52 -0.13 7.68
C VAL A 30 1.58 -1.22 7.83
N SER A 31 2.86 -0.86 7.65
CA SER A 31 3.97 -1.80 7.85
C SER A 31 4.02 -2.36 9.27
N LYS A 32 3.76 -1.52 10.27
CA LYS A 32 3.65 -1.94 11.68
C LYS A 32 2.49 -2.92 11.88
N LEU A 33 1.29 -2.58 11.40
CA LEU A 33 0.09 -3.42 11.53
C LEU A 33 0.28 -4.79 10.87
N LEU A 34 0.82 -4.82 9.64
CA LEU A 34 1.07 -6.07 8.90
C LEU A 34 2.05 -6.98 9.65
N ARG A 35 3.06 -6.41 10.33
CA ARG A 35 3.97 -7.17 11.19
C ARG A 35 3.28 -7.70 12.45
N GLU A 36 2.49 -6.85 13.11
CA GLU A 36 1.75 -7.22 14.33
C GLU A 36 0.78 -8.39 14.10
N ILE A 37 0.08 -8.40 12.95
CA ILE A 37 -0.82 -9.50 12.60
C ILE A 37 -0.08 -10.70 11.96
N GLN A 38 1.25 -10.65 11.82
CA GLN A 38 2.02 -11.69 11.12
C GLN A 38 1.46 -11.97 9.72
N PHE A 39 1.15 -10.91 8.97
CA PHE A 39 0.58 -11.02 7.64
C PHE A 39 1.56 -11.73 6.70
N THR A 40 1.14 -12.84 6.13
CA THR A 40 1.93 -13.65 5.18
C THR A 40 1.29 -13.73 3.79
N GLY A 41 0.16 -13.02 3.58
CA GLY A 41 -0.54 -12.95 2.32
C GLY A 41 -0.07 -11.80 1.43
N ARG A 42 -0.86 -11.50 0.39
CA ARG A 42 -0.67 -10.33 -0.48
C ARG A 42 -1.77 -9.30 -0.20
N LEU A 43 -1.38 -8.03 -0.09
CA LEU A 43 -2.30 -6.89 -0.08
C LEU A 43 -2.13 -6.13 -1.41
N SER A 44 -3.23 -5.97 -2.14
CA SER A 44 -3.28 -5.19 -3.39
C SER A 44 -4.28 -4.04 -3.21
N VAL A 45 -3.86 -2.81 -3.52
CA VAL A 45 -4.73 -1.62 -3.46
C VAL A 45 -4.70 -0.88 -4.79
N VAL A 46 -5.86 -0.42 -5.25
CA VAL A 46 -5.99 0.45 -6.43
C VAL A 46 -6.33 1.85 -5.94
N VAL A 47 -5.48 2.82 -6.26
CA VAL A 47 -5.65 4.23 -5.89
C VAL A 47 -5.94 5.05 -7.14
N GLN A 48 -6.97 5.90 -7.08
CA GLN A 48 -7.28 6.87 -8.12
C GLN A 48 -7.54 8.24 -7.46
N ASN A 49 -6.88 9.29 -7.96
CA ASN A 49 -7.01 10.65 -7.44
C ASN A 49 -6.82 10.76 -5.91
N GLY A 50 -5.89 9.97 -5.35
CA GLY A 50 -5.60 9.95 -3.91
C GLY A 50 -6.59 9.14 -3.06
N VAL A 51 -7.58 8.48 -3.67
CA VAL A 51 -8.60 7.68 -2.99
C VAL A 51 -8.41 6.20 -3.31
N ILE A 52 -8.56 5.32 -2.31
CA ILE A 52 -8.58 3.87 -2.52
C ILE A 52 -9.93 3.51 -3.15
N LEU A 53 -9.89 2.91 -4.34
CA LEU A 53 -11.08 2.44 -5.04
C LEU A 53 -11.34 0.94 -4.83
N LYS A 54 -10.27 0.16 -4.72
CA LYS A 54 -10.36 -1.29 -4.52
C LYS A 54 -9.25 -1.77 -3.59
N SER A 55 -9.58 -2.76 -2.77
CA SER A 55 -8.63 -3.54 -1.98
C SER A 55 -8.86 -5.03 -2.23
N GLY A 56 -7.78 -5.79 -2.30
CA GLY A 56 -7.78 -7.25 -2.41
C GLY A 56 -6.76 -7.86 -1.45
N TYR A 57 -7.16 -8.96 -0.81
CA TYR A 57 -6.33 -9.72 0.13
C TYR A 57 -6.23 -11.16 -0.38
N GLU A 58 -5.01 -11.67 -0.55
CA GLU A 58 -4.76 -13.07 -0.90
C GLU A 58 -4.42 -13.89 0.35
N GLU A 59 -4.93 -15.12 0.40
CA GLU A 59 -5.03 -15.99 1.58
C GLU A 59 -3.70 -16.64 2.03
N GLY A 60 -2.65 -15.85 2.28
CA GLY A 60 -1.52 -16.33 3.07
C GLY A 60 -1.79 -16.30 4.59
N TYR A 61 -2.56 -15.29 5.04
CA TYR A 61 -2.85 -15.02 6.45
C TYR A 61 -3.93 -15.95 7.04
N PHE A 62 -5.00 -16.24 6.29
CA PHE A 62 -6.16 -16.98 6.81
C PHE A 62 -5.86 -18.47 7.03
N THR A 63 -5.01 -19.06 6.19
CA THR A 63 -4.70 -20.50 6.19
C THR A 63 -3.92 -20.96 7.43
N ARG A 64 -3.07 -20.10 8.02
CA ARG A 64 -2.24 -20.47 9.18
C ARG A 64 -2.99 -20.48 10.51
N ARG A 65 -4.17 -19.84 10.61
CA ARG A 65 -4.94 -19.81 11.86
C ARG A 65 -5.77 -21.08 12.08
N ASP A 66 -6.11 -21.80 11.02
CA ASP A 66 -6.84 -23.06 11.16
C ASP A 66 -5.96 -24.21 11.65
N GLU A 67 -4.65 -24.18 11.39
CA GLU A 67 -3.72 -25.19 11.92
C GLU A 67 -3.49 -25.09 13.44
N ARG A 68 -3.60 -23.90 14.04
CA ARG A 68 -3.46 -23.72 15.50
C ARG A 68 -4.71 -24.02 16.31
N ARG A 69 -5.83 -24.37 15.66
CA ARG A 69 -7.07 -24.79 16.34
C ARG A 69 -7.28 -26.32 16.34
N LEU A 70 -6.33 -27.07 15.78
CA LEU A 70 -6.40 -28.53 15.62
C LEU A 70 -5.35 -29.30 16.44
N THR A 71 -4.68 -28.66 17.42
CA THR A 71 -3.74 -29.32 18.33
C THR A 71 -4.15 -29.14 19.78
#